data_AF-A0A0D0CXY4-F1
#
_entry.id   AF-A0A0D0CXY4-F1
#
_cell.length_a   1.000
_cell.length_b   1.000
_cell.length_c   1.000
_cell.angle_alpha   90.00
_cell.angle_beta   90.00
_cell.angle_gamma   90.00
#
_symmetry.space_group_name_H-M   'P 1'
#
loop_
_entity.id
_entity.type
_entity.pdbx_description
1 polymer ?
#
loop_
_entity_poly.entity_id
_entity_poly.type
_entity_poly.pdbx_seq_one_letter_code
_entity_poly.pdbx_strand_id
1 'polypeptide(L)'
;MDYALSHALGHNMAGIQRVLTFYDINCQYMKNFQWRMSSNSYLSIPTGISLMPSIGLWHVHGHRNECFAQYSPGFIQGAGRVEGEIIETL
;
A
#
# COMPACT_ATOMS: atom_id res chain seq x y z
N MET A 1 -7.00 6.74 -6.87
CA MET A 1 -6.19 5.62 -6.34
C MET A 1 -6.76 4.26 -6.72
N ASP A 2 -8.01 3.94 -6.37
CA ASP A 2 -8.63 2.63 -6.64
C ASP A 2 -8.39 2.09 -8.07
N TYR A 3 -8.72 2.87 -9.11
CA TYR A 3 -8.48 2.50 -10.51
C TYR A 3 -7.01 2.21 -10.81
N ALA A 4 -6.12 3.12 -10.44
CA ALA A 4 -4.68 3.00 -10.68
C ALA A 4 -4.10 1.76 -9.98
N LEU A 5 -4.46 1.53 -8.72
CA LEU A 5 -3.99 0.37 -7.96
C LEU A 5 -4.54 -0.94 -8.56
N SER A 6 -5.84 -1.00 -8.88
CA SER A 6 -6.46 -2.17 -9.47
C SER A 6 -5.79 -2.56 -10.80
N HIS A 7 -5.59 -1.60 -11.71
CA HIS A 7 -4.95 -1.87 -12.99
C HIS A 7 -3.45 -2.15 -12.88
N ALA A 8 -2.73 -1.51 -11.95
CA ALA A 8 -1.33 -1.84 -11.68
C ALA A 8 -1.19 -3.28 -11.18
N LEU A 9 -2.05 -3.71 -10.25
CA LEU A 9 -2.09 -5.09 -9.78
C LEU A 9 -2.56 -6.06 -10.87
N GLY A 10 -3.29 -5.61 -11.88
CA GLY A 10 -3.68 -6.43 -13.03
C GLY A 10 -2.57 -6.65 -14.06
N HIS A 11 -1.42 -5.98 -13.94
CA HIS A 11 -0.42 -5.92 -15.01
C HIS A 11 0.91 -6.57 -14.60
N ASN A 12 1.34 -7.61 -15.32
CA ASN A 12 2.65 -8.27 -15.15
C ASN A 12 2.98 -8.76 -13.72
N MET A 13 1.97 -9.19 -12.96
CA MET A 13 2.12 -9.63 -11.56
C MET A 13 2.44 -11.12 -11.39
N ALA A 14 2.84 -11.83 -12.46
CA ALA A 14 3.12 -13.26 -12.39
C ALA A 14 4.26 -13.55 -11.39
N GLY A 15 3.98 -14.40 -10.39
CA GLY A 15 4.94 -14.76 -9.33
C GLY A 15 5.07 -13.73 -8.20
N ILE A 16 4.41 -12.57 -8.28
CA ILE A 16 4.42 -11.57 -7.21
C ILE A 16 3.30 -11.87 -6.21
N GLN A 17 3.67 -12.14 -4.96
CA GLN A 17 2.71 -12.49 -3.89
C GLN A 17 2.49 -11.37 -2.87
N ARG A 18 3.42 -10.42 -2.79
CA ARG A 18 3.37 -9.33 -1.81
C ARG A 18 3.61 -8.01 -2.51
N VAL A 19 2.72 -7.04 -2.29
CA VAL A 19 2.81 -5.71 -2.88
C VAL A 19 2.79 -4.67 -1.78
N LEU A 20 3.86 -3.90 -1.70
CA LEU A 20 3.95 -2.74 -0.83
C LEU A 20 3.32 -1.54 -1.53
N THR A 21 2.43 -0.83 -0.83
CA THR A 21 1.80 0.38 -1.38
C THR A 21 2.19 1.57 -0.53
N PHE A 22 2.75 2.61 -1.14
CA PHE A 22 3.00 3.89 -0.48
C PHE A 22 1.86 4.85 -0.82
N TYR A 23 1.17 5.31 0.23
CA TYR A 23 0.16 6.36 0.08
C TYR A 23 -0.04 7.07 1.43
N ASP A 24 -0.04 8.39 1.42
CA ASP A 24 -0.04 9.24 2.63
C ASP A 24 -1.13 8.84 3.62
N ILE A 25 -2.32 8.51 3.11
CA ILE A 25 -3.49 8.17 3.92
C ILE A 25 -3.85 6.70 3.88
N ASN A 26 -2.88 5.80 3.71
CA ASN A 26 -3.14 4.36 3.62
C ASN A 26 -3.92 3.81 4.83
N CYS A 27 -3.73 4.36 6.03
CA CYS A 27 -4.48 3.98 7.23
C CYS A 27 -5.98 4.29 7.17
N GLN A 28 -6.41 5.22 6.31
CA GLN A 28 -7.83 5.50 6.05
C GLN A 28 -8.30 4.84 4.76
N TYR A 29 -7.49 4.93 3.70
CA TYR A 29 -7.80 4.40 2.37
C TYR A 29 -8.12 2.90 2.41
N MET A 30 -7.36 2.12 3.20
CA MET A 30 -7.51 0.66 3.27
C MET A 30 -8.76 0.20 4.04
N LYS A 31 -9.34 1.02 4.93
CA LYS A 31 -10.48 0.62 5.78
C LYS A 31 -11.68 0.12 4.97
N ASN A 32 -12.00 0.81 3.89
CA ASN A 32 -13.13 0.49 3.02
C ASN A 32 -12.69 -0.07 1.67
N PHE A 33 -11.41 -0.44 1.52
CA PHE A 33 -10.85 -0.79 0.22
C PHE A 33 -11.54 -2.00 -0.40
N GLN A 34 -11.70 -3.09 0.35
CA GLN A 34 -12.38 -4.30 -0.14
C GLN A 34 -13.81 -4.01 -0.60
N TRP A 35 -14.55 -3.20 0.16
CA TRP A 35 -15.90 -2.78 -0.22
C TRP A 35 -15.90 -1.95 -1.51
N ARG A 36 -14.96 -1.01 -1.66
CA ARG A 36 -14.84 -0.22 -2.90
C ARG A 36 -14.53 -1.10 -4.11
N MET A 37 -13.61 -2.06 -3.95
CA MET A 37 -13.28 -3.02 -5.01
C MET A 37 -14.47 -3.88 -5.42
N SER A 38 -15.25 -4.40 -4.45
CA SER A 38 -16.40 -5.26 -4.76
C SER A 38 -17.62 -4.50 -5.26
N SER A 39 -17.75 -3.22 -4.91
CA SER A 39 -18.88 -2.37 -5.33
C SER A 39 -18.80 -1.87 -6.78
N ASN A 40 -17.68 -2.10 -7.48
CA ASN A 40 -17.44 -1.55 -8.81
C ASN A 40 -17.01 -2.63 -9.79
N SER A 41 -17.82 -2.86 -10.83
CA SER A 41 -17.57 -3.89 -11.86
C SER A 41 -16.34 -3.66 -12.72
N TYR A 42 -15.78 -2.45 -12.73
CA TYR A 42 -14.59 -2.10 -13.50
C TYR A 42 -13.29 -2.29 -12.70
N LEU A 43 -13.38 -2.63 -11.41
CA LEU A 43 -12.24 -2.81 -10.54
C LEU A 43 -12.09 -4.29 -10.16
N SER A 44 -10.86 -4.77 -10.12
CA SER A 44 -10.53 -6.10 -9.62
C SER A 44 -9.14 -6.15 -9.00
N ILE A 45 -8.92 -7.14 -8.14
CA ILE A 45 -7.60 -7.44 -7.57
C ILE A 45 -7.32 -8.91 -7.81
N PRO A 46 -6.13 -9.26 -8.32
CA PRO A 46 -5.76 -10.66 -8.49
C PRO A 46 -5.78 -11.40 -7.16
N THR A 47 -6.26 -12.64 -7.19
CA THR A 47 -6.20 -13.54 -6.06
C THR A 47 -4.75 -13.92 -5.74
N GLY A 48 -4.44 -14.14 -4.46
CA GLY A 48 -3.11 -14.60 -4.03
C GLY A 48 -2.07 -13.48 -3.84
N ILE A 49 -2.46 -12.21 -3.99
CA ILE A 49 -1.63 -11.06 -3.63
C ILE A 49 -2.00 -10.58 -2.23
N SER A 50 -0.98 -10.34 -1.40
CA SER A 50 -1.10 -9.64 -0.12
C SER A 50 -0.66 -8.19 -0.25
N LEU A 51 -1.56 -7.26 0.05
CA LEU A 51 -1.25 -5.83 0.08
C LEU A 51 -0.70 -5.44 1.44
N MET A 52 0.47 -4.81 1.43
CA MET A 52 1.13 -4.26 2.61
C MET A 52 1.02 -2.73 2.50
N PRO A 53 0.08 -2.10 3.21
CA PRO A 53 -0.04 -0.65 3.19
C PRO A 53 1.08 0.00 4.01
N SER A 54 1.83 0.91 3.39
CA SER A 54 2.78 1.79 4.06
C SER A 54 2.41 3.26 3.87
N ILE A 55 2.88 4.09 4.79
CA ILE A 55 2.83 5.55 4.71
C ILE A 55 4.28 6.03 4.74
N GLY A 56 4.65 6.95 3.86
CA GLY A 56 6.00 7.51 3.83
C GLY A 56 6.40 8.13 5.16
N LEU A 57 7.70 8.10 5.45
CA LEU A 57 8.22 8.49 6.78
C LEU A 57 7.94 9.96 7.09
N TRP A 58 7.89 10.85 6.08
CA TRP A 58 7.54 12.26 6.31
C TRP A 58 6.09 12.42 6.76
N HIS A 59 5.20 11.58 6.24
CA HIS A 59 3.77 11.70 6.47
C HIS A 59 3.29 10.93 7.69
N VAL A 60 3.88 9.76 7.99
CA VAL A 60 3.38 8.86 9.05
C VAL A 60 3.43 9.51 10.44
N HIS A 61 4.37 10.43 10.68
CA HIS A 61 4.48 11.17 11.93
C HIS A 61 3.36 12.19 12.16
N GLY A 62 2.67 12.62 11.10
CA GLY A 62 1.49 13.49 11.18
C GLY A 62 0.19 12.74 11.48
N HIS A 63 0.23 11.40 11.54
CA HIS A 63 -0.92 10.56 11.80
C HIS A 63 -1.05 10.25 13.29
N ARG A 64 -2.11 9.51 13.67
CA ARG A 64 -2.25 9.01 15.04
C ARG A 64 -1.08 8.09 15.39
N ASN A 65 -0.70 8.05 16.66
CA ASN A 65 0.47 7.31 17.15
C ASN A 65 0.50 5.84 16.72
N GLU A 66 -0.67 5.18 16.62
CA GLU A 66 -0.75 3.78 16.21
C GLU A 66 -0.34 3.58 14.74
N CYS A 67 -0.50 4.61 13.90
CA CYS A 67 -0.13 4.54 12.49
C CYS A 67 1.38 4.39 12.31
N PHE A 68 2.19 4.93 13.23
CA PHE A 68 3.64 4.80 13.15
C PHE A 68 4.08 3.34 13.19
N ALA A 69 3.61 2.57 14.18
CA ALA A 69 3.95 1.16 14.29
C ALA A 69 3.32 0.29 13.18
N GLN A 70 2.14 0.67 12.67
CA GLN A 70 1.39 -0.16 11.73
C GLN A 70 1.73 0.10 10.26
N TYR A 71 2.12 1.33 9.89
CA TYR A 71 2.27 1.74 8.49
C TYR A 71 3.65 2.31 8.16
N SER A 72 4.52 2.57 9.15
CA SER A 72 5.88 2.99 8.82
C SER A 72 6.61 1.85 8.09
N PRO A 73 7.24 2.13 6.93
CA PRO A 73 7.93 1.11 6.15
C PRO A 73 9.07 0.44 6.92
N GLY A 74 9.64 1.12 7.92
CA GLY A 74 10.67 0.56 8.79
C GLY A 74 10.23 -0.65 9.62
N PHE A 75 8.93 -0.88 9.77
CA PHE A 75 8.37 -2.05 10.47
C PHE A 75 7.79 -3.11 9.52
N ILE A 76 7.89 -2.92 8.20
CA ILE A 76 7.33 -3.85 7.21
C ILE A 76 8.47 -4.69 6.61
N GLN A 77 8.40 -6.00 6.83
CA GLN A 77 9.44 -6.92 6.35
C GLN A 77 9.49 -6.96 4.81
N GLY A 78 10.64 -6.60 4.25
CA GLY A 78 10.89 -6.58 2.82
C GLY A 78 10.59 -5.23 2.15
N ALA A 79 10.29 -4.18 2.92
CA ALA A 79 10.09 -2.83 2.40
C ALA A 79 11.37 -2.11 1.94
N GLY A 80 12.55 -2.66 2.25
CA GLY A 80 13.82 -1.99 2.02
C GLY A 80 14.03 -0.81 2.96
N ARG A 81 15.11 -0.05 2.76
CA ARG A 81 15.39 1.17 3.53
C ARG A 81 14.75 2.37 2.82
N VAL A 82 13.79 3.00 3.48
CA VAL A 82 13.09 4.17 2.93
C VAL A 82 13.71 5.45 3.45
N GLU A 83 14.08 6.35 2.55
CA GLU A 83 14.46 7.71 2.91
C GLU A 83 13.30 8.64 2.54
N GLY A 84 12.49 8.93 3.55
CA GLY A 84 11.32 9.75 3.36
C GLY A 84 10.18 9.05 2.61
N GLU A 85 10.00 9.40 1.33
CA GLU A 85 8.96 8.87 0.45
C GLU A 85 9.46 7.82 -0.54
N ILE A 86 10.79 7.68 -0.69
CA ILE A 86 11.40 6.84 -1.72
C ILE A 86 12.07 5.64 -1.08
N ILE A 87 11.86 4.45 -1.68
CA ILE A 87 12.57 3.22 -1.31
C ILE A 87 13.95 3.27 -1.92
N GLU A 88 14.98 3.33 -1.07
CA GLU A 88 16.40 3.33 -1.40
C GLU A 88 16.82 4.52 -2.30
N THR A 89 17.79 5.31 -1.85
CA THR A 89 18.35 6.40 -2.67
C THR A 89 19.02 5.83 -3.92
N LEU A 90 18.89 6.54 -5.06
CA LEU A 90 19.72 6.32 -6.25
C LEU A 90 21.22 6.45 -5.94
#